data_AF-A0A3Q1IEB1-F1
#
_entry.id   AF-A0A3Q1IEB1-F1
#
_cell.length_a   1.000
_cell.length_b   1.000
_cell.length_c   1.000
_cell.angle_alpha   90.00
_cell.angle_beta   90.00
_cell.angle_gamma   90.00
#
_symmetry.space_group_name_H-M   'P 1'
#
loop_
_entity.id
_entity.type
_entity.pdbx_description
1 polymer ?
#
loop_
_entity_poly.entity_id
_entity_poly.type
_entity_poly.pdbx_seq_one_letter_code
_entity_poly.pdbx_strand_id
1 'polypeptide(L)'
;MMAARLRFCLHVIILFLCCTVSSSEITCRNEAGEPVDWFIIYKLPRYKIEEVGSGVDYMYLDSSVGTWQKSQFMVNTSQGAIGNTLNPLYTGKVYKSNSSVYAFYNDAPPVLDYIQGYGHTKGVLLFDRSQGFWLSHSIPHFPSFPERGYLYPSSGKVNGQTALCVTYQYDQLLRIAKQLVYIYPRFYNCSVPTVFLADLPQLAQLCEGSKPQLTSDKSVEQLFSTQGEKFVSFVKSEHFVDDIYTGWVAQVLDADLLVETWQRQGHELPSNCSLPKHTMNIKRIRLPGSVLFWSHYDHSKWCVSRAYEDQVTCLGDLNREKAQLWRGGGLVCSFNPVIYKAFRQVVDWYIGC
;
A
#
# COMPACT_ATOMS: atom_id res chain seq x y z
N MET A 1 -9.59 -67.78 54.02
CA MET A 1 -9.06 -66.39 53.95
C MET A 1 -8.69 -66.10 52.50
N MET A 2 -9.33 -65.10 51.90
CA MET A 2 -9.26 -64.78 50.47
C MET A 2 -7.87 -64.27 50.05
N ALA A 3 -7.33 -64.78 48.94
CA ALA A 3 -6.19 -64.21 48.25
C ALA A 3 -6.68 -63.20 47.20
N ALA A 4 -6.39 -61.92 47.41
CA ALA A 4 -6.72 -60.85 46.47
C ALA A 4 -5.70 -60.82 45.32
N ARG A 5 -6.17 -60.99 44.08
CA ARG A 5 -5.38 -60.77 42.86
C ARG A 5 -5.52 -59.31 42.44
N LEU A 6 -4.44 -58.54 42.56
CA LEU A 6 -4.36 -57.18 42.03
C LEU A 6 -4.10 -57.26 40.51
N ARG A 7 -5.06 -56.82 39.69
CA ARG A 7 -4.88 -56.66 38.23
C ARG A 7 -4.43 -55.23 37.96
N PHE A 8 -3.23 -55.06 37.42
CA PHE A 8 -2.71 -53.77 36.97
C PHE A 8 -3.17 -53.56 35.51
N CYS A 9 -4.14 -52.67 35.28
CA CYS A 9 -4.56 -52.29 33.93
C CYS A 9 -3.69 -51.12 33.45
N LEU A 10 -2.69 -51.43 32.61
CA LEU A 10 -1.85 -50.45 31.95
C LEU A 10 -2.66 -49.72 30.85
N HIS A 11 -3.09 -48.49 31.11
CA HIS A 11 -3.74 -47.64 30.10
C HIS A 11 -2.64 -46.95 29.27
N VAL A 12 -2.49 -47.37 28.02
CA VAL A 12 -1.64 -46.69 27.04
C VAL A 12 -2.42 -45.50 26.49
N ILE A 13 -2.08 -44.29 26.96
CA ILE A 13 -2.61 -43.04 26.40
C ILE A 13 -1.77 -42.71 25.17
N ILE A 14 -2.34 -42.94 23.97
CA ILE A 14 -1.73 -42.50 22.71
C ILE A 14 -2.07 -41.02 22.53
N LEU A 15 -1.10 -40.15 22.83
CA LEU A 15 -1.16 -38.73 22.47
C LEU A 15 -1.01 -38.63 20.94
N PHE A 16 -2.12 -38.44 20.22
CA PHE A 16 -2.07 -38.01 18.83
C PHE A 16 -1.58 -36.56 18.80
N LEU A 17 -0.27 -36.38 18.60
CA LEU A 17 0.31 -35.09 18.27
C LEU A 17 -0.15 -34.75 16.84
N CYS A 18 -1.32 -34.13 16.72
CA CYS A 18 -1.79 -33.59 15.46
C CYS A 18 -0.92 -32.37 15.15
N CYS A 19 0.23 -32.59 14.50
CA CYS A 19 0.98 -31.54 13.85
C CYS A 19 0.15 -31.07 12.64
N THR A 20 -0.89 -30.28 12.90
CA THR A 20 -1.45 -29.43 11.86
C THR A 20 -0.32 -28.50 11.44
N VAL A 21 0.26 -28.74 10.27
CA VAL A 21 1.07 -27.74 9.60
C VAL A 21 0.10 -26.61 9.26
N SER A 22 -0.10 -25.70 10.22
CA SER A 22 -0.87 -24.49 10.00
C SER A 22 -0.06 -23.68 9.01
N SER A 23 -0.43 -23.77 7.72
CA SER A 23 0.03 -22.83 6.71
C SER A 23 -0.32 -21.45 7.24
N SER A 24 0.71 -20.66 7.56
CA SER A 24 0.49 -19.30 8.07
C SER A 24 -0.29 -18.52 7.05
N GLU A 25 -1.43 -17.98 7.48
CA GLU A 25 -2.30 -17.13 6.66
C GLU A 25 -1.52 -15.95 6.05
N ILE A 26 -1.79 -15.69 4.77
CA ILE A 26 -1.22 -14.55 4.02
C ILE A 26 -2.06 -13.31 4.33
N THR A 27 -1.45 -12.34 5.00
CA THR A 27 -2.15 -11.18 5.56
C THR A 27 -1.17 -10.02 5.80
N CYS A 28 -1.69 -8.80 5.88
CA CYS A 28 -0.96 -7.67 6.46
C CYS A 28 -0.67 -7.96 7.94
N ARG A 29 0.53 -7.63 8.41
CA ARG A 29 0.94 -7.83 9.80
C ARG A 29 1.32 -6.52 10.46
N ASN A 30 0.92 -6.35 11.71
CA ASN A 30 1.28 -5.17 12.50
C ASN A 30 2.74 -5.20 12.98
N GLU A 31 3.10 -4.21 13.79
CA GLU A 31 4.41 -4.08 14.41
C GLU A 31 4.83 -5.31 15.23
N ALA A 32 3.87 -5.97 15.89
CA ALA A 32 4.06 -7.18 16.70
C ALA A 32 4.05 -8.48 15.88
N GLY A 33 3.75 -8.41 14.58
CA GLY A 33 3.68 -9.57 13.69
C GLY A 33 2.31 -10.25 13.66
N GLU A 34 1.30 -9.67 14.31
CA GLU A 34 -0.07 -10.20 14.34
C GLU A 34 -0.84 -9.80 13.07
N PRO A 35 -1.76 -10.64 12.58
CA PRO A 35 -2.63 -10.31 11.45
C PRO A 35 -3.45 -9.04 11.71
N VAL A 36 -3.53 -8.16 10.71
CA VAL A 36 -4.41 -6.98 10.73
C VAL A 36 -5.13 -6.82 9.40
N ASP A 37 -6.30 -6.21 9.46
CA ASP A 37 -7.13 -5.97 8.29
C ASP A 37 -6.52 -4.95 7.34
N TRP A 38 -5.92 -3.89 7.90
CA TRP A 38 -5.14 -2.91 7.17
C TRP A 38 -4.14 -2.23 8.11
N PHE A 39 -3.07 -1.69 7.54
CA PHE A 39 -2.21 -0.73 8.21
C PHE A 39 -1.68 0.32 7.23
N ILE A 40 -1.29 1.46 7.78
CA ILE A 40 -0.63 2.54 7.05
C ILE A 40 0.64 2.89 7.79
N ILE A 41 1.73 3.06 7.04
CA ILE A 41 2.93 3.71 7.56
C ILE A 41 3.16 5.06 6.92
N TYR A 42 3.72 5.98 7.71
CA TYR A 42 4.25 7.26 7.25
C TYR A 42 5.72 7.34 7.63
N LYS A 43 6.60 6.97 6.71
CA LYS A 43 8.04 7.12 6.88
C LYS A 43 8.41 8.60 6.87
N LEU A 44 9.17 9.03 7.86
CA LEU A 44 9.56 10.41 8.04
C LEU A 44 10.70 10.80 7.07
N PRO A 45 10.73 12.05 6.58
CA PRO A 45 11.86 12.55 5.80
C PRO A 45 13.12 12.67 6.65
N ARG A 46 14.27 12.65 5.99
CA ARG A 46 15.55 12.96 6.62
C ARG A 46 15.61 14.43 7.06
N TYR A 47 15.09 15.34 6.25
CA TYR A 47 15.10 16.77 6.54
C TYR A 47 13.72 17.21 7.00
N LYS A 48 13.68 17.81 8.19
CA LYS A 48 12.50 18.37 8.82
C LYS A 48 12.79 19.84 9.15
N ILE A 49 11.76 20.58 9.55
CA ILE A 49 11.97 21.94 10.06
C ILE A 49 12.74 21.83 11.38
N GLU A 50 13.87 22.53 11.46
CA GLU A 50 14.76 22.60 12.64
C GLU A 50 15.43 21.26 13.06
N GLU A 51 15.24 20.17 12.31
CA GLU A 51 15.75 18.84 12.66
C GLU A 51 16.24 18.07 11.42
N VAL A 52 17.35 17.35 11.56
CA VAL A 52 17.79 16.34 10.59
C VAL A 52 17.69 14.96 11.25
N GLY A 53 16.74 14.15 10.79
CA GLY A 53 16.47 12.81 11.30
C GLY A 53 17.26 11.71 10.58
N SER A 54 16.95 10.46 10.93
CA SER A 54 17.56 9.27 10.31
C SER A 54 17.09 9.01 8.87
N GLY A 55 15.88 9.46 8.54
CA GLY A 55 15.20 9.16 7.28
C GLY A 55 14.59 7.75 7.19
N VAL A 56 14.66 6.96 8.28
CA VAL A 56 14.13 5.58 8.35
C VAL A 56 13.14 5.36 9.51
N ASP A 57 12.97 6.34 10.38
CA ASP A 57 11.88 6.38 11.36
C ASP A 57 10.52 6.50 10.64
N TYR A 58 9.47 5.93 11.21
CA TYR A 58 8.12 6.03 10.66
C TYR A 58 7.04 6.10 11.74
N MET A 59 5.91 6.68 11.36
CA MET A 59 4.66 6.59 12.10
C MET A 59 3.85 5.40 11.60
N TYR A 60 3.14 4.75 12.49
CA TYR A 60 2.31 3.57 12.24
C TYR A 60 0.85 3.86 12.61
N LEU A 61 -0.08 3.32 11.83
CA LEU A 61 -1.51 3.37 12.05
C LEU A 61 -2.15 2.06 11.58
N ASP A 62 -3.00 1.47 12.40
CA ASP A 62 -3.90 0.38 12.03
C ASP A 62 -5.24 0.54 12.75
N SER A 63 -6.13 -0.42 12.58
CA SER A 63 -7.44 -0.45 13.24
C SER A 63 -7.36 -0.60 14.78
N SER A 64 -6.25 -1.10 15.32
CA SER A 64 -6.07 -1.37 16.75
C SER A 64 -5.55 -0.16 17.53
N VAL A 65 -4.67 0.66 16.95
CA VAL A 65 -4.06 1.81 17.63
C VAL A 65 -4.87 3.10 17.50
N GLY A 66 -5.70 3.24 16.46
CA GLY A 66 -6.65 4.34 16.30
C GLY A 66 -6.09 5.76 16.07
N THR A 67 -4.76 5.94 16.12
CA THR A 67 -4.07 7.20 15.86
C THR A 67 -2.61 6.91 15.48
N TRP A 68 -1.94 7.87 14.85
CA TRP A 68 -0.51 7.76 14.55
C TRP A 68 0.32 7.49 15.81
N GLN A 69 1.08 6.40 15.78
CA GLN A 69 2.07 6.05 16.80
C GLN A 69 3.46 6.06 16.18
N LYS A 70 4.47 6.54 16.90
CA LYS A 70 5.85 6.42 16.43
C LYS A 70 6.28 4.95 16.57
N SER A 71 6.74 4.34 15.49
CA SER A 71 7.25 2.97 15.53
C SER A 71 8.52 2.88 16.39
N GLN A 72 8.70 1.73 17.03
CA GLN A 72 9.96 1.36 17.69
C GLN A 72 10.96 0.75 16.70
N PHE A 73 10.49 0.32 15.52
CA PHE A 73 11.32 -0.23 14.46
C PHE A 73 11.67 0.86 13.43
N MET A 74 12.64 0.55 12.58
CA MET A 74 12.98 1.40 11.44
C MET A 74 12.58 0.68 10.16
N VAL A 75 12.12 1.44 9.15
CA VAL A 75 11.65 0.87 7.88
C VAL A 75 12.76 0.13 7.12
N ASN A 76 14.03 0.37 7.44
CA ASN A 76 15.17 -0.32 6.85
C ASN A 76 15.56 -1.62 7.56
N THR A 77 14.72 -2.12 8.48
CA THR A 77 14.89 -3.41 9.15
C THR A 77 13.84 -4.40 8.66
N SER A 78 14.12 -5.70 8.77
CA SER A 78 13.15 -6.76 8.48
C SER A 78 12.11 -6.96 9.60
N GLN A 79 12.05 -6.03 10.57
CA GLN A 79 11.10 -6.00 11.68
C GLN A 79 10.07 -4.88 11.45
N GLY A 80 9.01 -4.85 12.26
CA GLY A 80 7.90 -3.92 12.09
C GLY A 80 6.97 -4.33 10.93
N ALA A 81 5.90 -3.55 10.72
CA ALA A 81 4.76 -3.98 9.92
C ALA A 81 5.11 -4.38 8.48
N ILE A 82 5.92 -3.58 7.77
CA ILE A 82 6.34 -3.93 6.39
C ILE A 82 7.23 -5.18 6.40
N GLY A 83 8.23 -5.25 7.28
CA GLY A 83 9.12 -6.39 7.38
C GLY A 83 8.37 -7.70 7.69
N ASN A 84 7.46 -7.64 8.66
CA ASN A 84 6.60 -8.76 9.06
C ASN A 84 5.69 -9.21 7.92
N THR A 85 5.07 -8.26 7.20
CA THR A 85 4.16 -8.54 6.08
C THR A 85 4.87 -9.16 4.89
N LEU A 86 6.08 -8.70 4.56
CA LEU A 86 6.85 -9.23 3.43
C LEU A 86 7.66 -10.49 3.78
N ASN A 87 7.72 -10.88 5.05
CA ASN A 87 8.48 -12.04 5.50
C ASN A 87 8.15 -13.36 4.77
N PRO A 88 6.88 -13.69 4.43
CA PRO A 88 6.57 -14.88 3.64
C PRO A 88 7.27 -14.91 2.27
N LEU A 89 7.47 -13.75 1.64
CA LEU A 89 8.17 -13.65 0.36
C LEU A 89 9.68 -13.83 0.53
N TYR A 90 10.28 -13.26 1.58
CA TYR A 90 11.73 -13.31 1.77
C TYR A 90 12.21 -14.60 2.45
N THR A 91 11.74 -14.86 3.67
CA THR A 91 12.19 -16.01 4.47
C THR A 91 11.36 -17.24 4.14
N GLY A 92 10.04 -17.07 3.99
CA GLY A 92 9.12 -18.16 3.66
C GLY A 92 9.30 -18.70 2.25
N LYS A 93 9.97 -17.95 1.38
CA LYS A 93 10.24 -18.29 -0.03
C LYS A 93 8.98 -18.69 -0.80
N VAL A 94 7.84 -18.07 -0.45
CA VAL A 94 6.54 -18.33 -1.08
C VAL A 94 6.58 -18.05 -2.59
N TYR A 95 7.52 -17.21 -3.05
CA TYR A 95 7.78 -16.99 -4.48
C TYR A 95 8.19 -18.25 -5.28
N LYS A 96 8.60 -19.33 -4.61
CA LYS A 96 8.88 -20.64 -5.23
C LYS A 96 7.66 -21.58 -5.23
N SER A 97 6.56 -21.17 -4.60
CA SER A 97 5.34 -21.97 -4.52
C SER A 97 4.47 -21.80 -5.75
N ASN A 98 3.80 -22.88 -6.16
CA ASN A 98 2.74 -22.85 -7.16
C ASN A 98 1.34 -22.66 -6.55
N SER A 99 1.25 -22.54 -5.21
CA SER A 99 -0.02 -22.38 -4.48
C SER A 99 -0.40 -20.92 -4.20
N SER A 100 0.38 -19.96 -4.71
CA SER A 100 0.19 -18.53 -4.47
C SER A 100 0.58 -17.71 -5.69
N VAL A 101 -0.09 -16.58 -5.87
CA VAL A 101 0.24 -15.53 -6.83
C VAL A 101 0.98 -14.42 -6.10
N TYR A 102 2.05 -13.90 -6.68
CA TYR A 102 2.71 -12.71 -6.15
C TYR A 102 3.23 -11.82 -7.28
N ALA A 103 3.33 -10.53 -6.99
CA ALA A 103 3.97 -9.60 -7.90
C ALA A 103 4.58 -8.42 -7.16
N PHE A 104 5.80 -8.04 -7.56
CA PHE A 104 6.46 -6.82 -7.18
C PHE A 104 6.48 -5.89 -8.39
N TYR A 105 5.99 -4.67 -8.19
CA TYR A 105 6.00 -3.65 -9.23
C TYR A 105 6.52 -2.33 -8.71
N ASN A 106 7.25 -1.64 -9.57
CA ASN A 106 7.79 -0.31 -9.30
C ASN A 106 8.24 0.31 -10.62
N ASP A 107 7.82 1.52 -10.93
CA ASP A 107 8.28 2.22 -12.13
C ASP A 107 9.78 2.56 -12.11
N ALA A 108 10.38 2.59 -10.92
CA ALA A 108 11.82 2.62 -10.69
C ALA A 108 12.23 1.40 -9.83
N PRO A 109 12.37 0.20 -10.41
CA PRO A 109 12.68 -1.02 -9.67
C PRO A 109 14.05 -0.99 -8.99
N PRO A 110 14.32 -1.87 -8.01
CA PRO A 110 15.66 -2.02 -7.46
C PRO A 110 16.63 -2.46 -8.58
N VAL A 111 17.82 -1.84 -8.62
CA VAL A 111 18.94 -2.20 -9.51
C VAL A 111 18.66 -2.22 -11.03
N LEU A 112 17.47 -1.82 -11.47
CA LEU A 112 17.08 -1.77 -12.88
C LEU A 112 16.92 -0.32 -13.31
N ASP A 113 17.28 -0.04 -14.56
CA ASP A 113 17.13 1.29 -15.15
C ASP A 113 15.66 1.69 -15.27
N TYR A 114 15.38 2.98 -15.15
CA TYR A 114 14.06 3.54 -15.36
C TYR A 114 13.64 3.43 -16.84
N ILE A 115 12.39 3.03 -17.09
CA ILE A 115 11.83 2.88 -18.44
C ILE A 115 10.53 3.68 -18.50
N GLN A 116 10.38 4.49 -19.54
CA GLN A 116 9.15 5.24 -19.80
C GLN A 116 8.03 4.33 -20.31
N GLY A 117 6.77 4.79 -20.21
CA GLY A 117 5.60 4.08 -20.73
C GLY A 117 4.87 3.20 -19.72
N TYR A 118 5.45 2.95 -18.55
CA TYR A 118 4.76 2.34 -17.41
C TYR A 118 4.11 3.40 -16.51
N GLY A 119 3.01 3.00 -15.84
CA GLY A 119 2.35 3.82 -14.84
C GLY A 119 3.30 4.25 -13.72
N HIS A 120 3.08 5.43 -13.14
CA HIS A 120 3.74 5.79 -11.89
C HIS A 120 3.04 5.02 -10.79
N THR A 121 3.56 3.86 -10.39
CA THR A 121 2.97 3.09 -9.29
C THR A 121 3.98 2.09 -8.75
N LYS A 122 3.82 1.71 -7.48
CA LYS A 122 4.73 0.80 -6.78
C LYS A 122 3.98 0.00 -5.72
N GLY A 123 4.37 -1.25 -5.54
CA GLY A 123 3.75 -2.08 -4.54
C GLY A 123 4.07 -3.56 -4.67
N VAL A 124 3.40 -4.31 -3.80
CA VAL A 124 3.51 -5.75 -3.65
C VAL A 124 2.13 -6.34 -3.49
N LEU A 125 1.87 -7.45 -4.16
CA LEU A 125 0.74 -8.32 -3.85
C LEU A 125 1.25 -9.74 -3.61
N LEU A 126 0.61 -10.43 -2.67
CA LEU A 126 0.78 -11.86 -2.44
C LEU A 126 -0.58 -12.43 -2.00
N PHE A 127 -1.04 -13.47 -2.69
CA PHE A 127 -2.33 -14.11 -2.47
C PHE A 127 -2.25 -15.62 -2.65
N ASP A 128 -2.96 -16.36 -1.82
CA ASP A 128 -3.34 -17.74 -2.10
C ASP A 128 -4.82 -17.83 -2.49
N ARG A 129 -5.39 -19.04 -2.51
CA ARG A 129 -6.78 -19.28 -2.89
C ARG A 129 -7.81 -18.83 -1.85
N SER A 130 -7.38 -18.56 -0.63
CA SER A 130 -8.23 -18.01 0.42
C SER A 130 -8.15 -16.48 0.42
N GLN A 131 -6.96 -15.93 0.61
CA GLN A 131 -6.77 -14.50 0.82
C GLN A 131 -5.34 -14.07 0.54
N GLY A 132 -5.08 -12.78 0.76
CA GLY A 132 -3.75 -12.21 0.67
C GLY A 132 -3.71 -10.76 1.09
N PHE A 133 -2.63 -10.08 0.70
CA PHE A 133 -2.51 -8.66 0.90
C PHE A 133 -2.12 -7.93 -0.38
N TRP A 134 -2.55 -6.67 -0.45
CA TRP A 134 -2.03 -5.70 -1.41
C TRP A 134 -1.42 -4.53 -0.65
N LEU A 135 -0.13 -4.30 -0.88
CA LEU A 135 0.68 -3.23 -0.31
C LEU A 135 1.02 -2.22 -1.40
N SER A 136 0.39 -1.05 -1.39
CA SER A 136 0.75 0.08 -2.25
C SER A 136 1.67 1.05 -1.51
N HIS A 137 2.66 1.63 -2.17
CA HIS A 137 3.61 2.55 -1.52
C HIS A 137 4.25 3.58 -2.46
N SER A 138 4.90 4.60 -1.90
CA SER A 138 5.59 5.64 -2.67
C SER A 138 7.12 5.51 -2.76
N ILE A 139 7.68 4.38 -2.31
CA ILE A 139 9.14 4.15 -2.18
C ILE A 139 9.81 3.67 -3.48
N PRO A 140 10.62 4.48 -4.19
CA PRO A 140 11.37 4.02 -5.36
C PRO A 140 12.43 2.98 -4.99
N HIS A 141 12.74 2.06 -5.90
CA HIS A 141 13.72 0.98 -5.73
C HIS A 141 13.42 0.00 -4.58
N PHE A 142 12.18 -0.05 -4.13
CA PHE A 142 11.68 -0.96 -3.10
C PHE A 142 10.45 -1.71 -3.64
N PRO A 143 10.21 -2.96 -3.23
CA PRO A 143 11.12 -3.84 -2.47
C PRO A 143 12.31 -4.35 -3.28
N SER A 144 13.31 -4.92 -2.61
CA SER A 144 14.33 -5.77 -3.24
C SER A 144 13.73 -7.06 -3.80
N PHE A 145 14.43 -7.66 -4.77
CA PHE A 145 14.14 -9.00 -5.28
C PHE A 145 14.05 -10.03 -4.12
N PRO A 146 13.07 -10.97 -4.14
CA PRO A 146 12.87 -11.94 -3.06
C PRO A 146 14.14 -12.70 -2.65
N GLU A 147 14.98 -13.07 -3.62
CA GLU A 147 16.21 -13.83 -3.41
C GLU A 147 17.28 -13.07 -2.61
N ARG A 148 17.17 -11.74 -2.54
CA ARG A 148 18.11 -10.87 -1.82
C ARG A 148 17.68 -10.58 -0.39
N GLY A 149 16.51 -11.06 0.03
CA GLY A 149 15.93 -10.73 1.32
C GLY A 149 15.46 -9.27 1.41
N TYR A 150 15.02 -8.85 2.59
CA TYR A 150 14.55 -7.50 2.84
C TYR A 150 15.69 -6.49 2.78
N LEU A 151 15.66 -5.59 1.80
CA LEU A 151 16.61 -4.49 1.69
C LEU A 151 15.87 -3.19 1.38
N TYR A 152 16.15 -2.17 2.19
CA TYR A 152 15.59 -0.85 2.00
C TYR A 152 16.58 0.06 1.25
N PRO A 153 16.15 0.75 0.18
CA PRO A 153 17.05 1.51 -0.66
C PRO A 153 17.62 2.74 0.07
N SER A 154 18.90 3.04 -0.16
CA SER A 154 19.56 4.22 0.41
C SER A 154 18.89 5.54 -0.01
N SER A 155 18.42 5.61 -1.26
CA SER A 155 17.66 6.75 -1.80
C SER A 155 16.29 6.93 -1.12
N GLY A 156 15.68 5.85 -0.61
CA GLY A 156 14.42 5.89 0.14
C GLY A 156 14.53 6.58 1.51
N LYS A 157 15.73 6.96 1.96
CA LYS A 157 15.92 7.66 3.24
C LYS A 157 15.62 9.16 3.17
N VAL A 158 15.68 9.76 1.98
CA VAL A 158 15.68 11.22 1.85
C VAL A 158 14.31 11.83 2.17
N ASN A 159 13.26 11.35 1.52
CA ASN A 159 11.93 11.97 1.53
C ASN A 159 10.93 11.19 2.38
N GLY A 160 9.90 11.86 2.88
CA GLY A 160 8.75 11.24 3.54
C GLY A 160 8.02 10.31 2.57
N GLN A 161 7.47 9.19 3.03
CA GLN A 161 6.85 8.19 2.15
C GLN A 161 5.71 7.50 2.88
N THR A 162 4.68 7.09 2.15
CA THR A 162 3.57 6.32 2.70
C THR A 162 3.50 4.92 2.10
N ALA A 163 2.96 3.99 2.86
CA ALA A 163 2.52 2.69 2.36
C ALA A 163 1.19 2.31 3.03
N LEU A 164 0.29 1.72 2.25
CA LEU A 164 -0.99 1.17 2.69
C LEU A 164 -0.97 -0.33 2.39
N CYS A 165 -1.17 -1.15 3.43
CA CYS A 165 -1.42 -2.57 3.28
C CYS A 165 -2.87 -2.84 3.64
N VAL A 166 -3.57 -3.62 2.81
CA VAL A 166 -4.90 -4.14 3.15
C VAL A 166 -4.94 -5.64 2.87
N THR A 167 -5.52 -6.38 3.83
CA THR A 167 -5.79 -7.81 3.73
C THR A 167 -7.12 -8.01 3.02
N TYR A 168 -7.11 -8.83 1.97
CA TYR A 168 -8.25 -9.04 1.08
C TYR A 168 -8.51 -10.53 0.89
N GLN A 169 -9.79 -10.90 0.77
CA GLN A 169 -10.17 -12.21 0.25
C GLN A 169 -9.75 -12.34 -1.24
N TYR A 170 -9.53 -13.57 -1.71
CA TYR A 170 -9.01 -13.82 -3.06
C TYR A 170 -9.88 -13.24 -4.19
N ASP A 171 -11.20 -13.18 -4.01
CA ASP A 171 -12.12 -12.61 -5.02
C ASP A 171 -11.84 -11.12 -5.30
N GLN A 172 -11.35 -10.38 -4.32
CA GLN A 172 -10.96 -8.97 -4.48
C GLN A 172 -9.72 -8.82 -5.36
N LEU A 173 -8.84 -9.83 -5.45
CA LEU A 173 -7.68 -9.80 -6.34
C LEU A 173 -8.10 -9.69 -7.81
N LEU A 174 -9.25 -10.23 -8.20
CA LEU A 174 -9.75 -10.10 -9.58
C LEU A 174 -10.05 -8.63 -9.91
N ARG A 175 -10.62 -7.89 -8.96
CA ARG A 175 -10.88 -6.45 -9.10
C ARG A 175 -9.57 -5.64 -9.10
N ILE A 176 -8.63 -6.00 -8.22
CA ILE A 176 -7.29 -5.39 -8.18
C ILE A 176 -6.56 -5.62 -9.51
N ALA A 177 -6.58 -6.85 -10.05
CA ALA A 177 -5.98 -7.19 -11.34
C ALA A 177 -6.57 -6.33 -12.46
N LYS A 178 -7.90 -6.18 -12.50
CA LYS A 178 -8.58 -5.27 -13.44
C LYS A 178 -8.10 -3.83 -13.30
N GLN A 179 -7.93 -3.32 -12.07
CA GLN A 179 -7.42 -1.96 -11.83
C GLN A 179 -5.97 -1.80 -12.32
N LEU A 180 -5.11 -2.80 -12.09
CA LEU A 180 -3.70 -2.80 -12.52
C LEU A 180 -3.56 -2.74 -14.04
N VAL A 181 -4.53 -3.26 -14.81
CA VAL A 181 -4.54 -3.14 -16.28
C VAL A 181 -4.56 -1.68 -16.73
N TYR A 182 -5.37 -0.83 -16.09
CA TYR A 182 -5.44 0.60 -16.41
C TYR A 182 -4.17 1.34 -16.02
N ILE A 183 -3.59 0.99 -14.86
CA ILE A 183 -2.35 1.62 -14.38
C ILE A 183 -1.16 1.24 -15.25
N TYR A 184 -1.13 0.00 -15.75
CA TYR A 184 -0.01 -0.61 -16.45
C TYR A 184 1.31 -0.53 -15.64
N PRO A 185 1.38 -1.21 -14.48
CA PRO A 185 2.55 -1.22 -13.61
C PRO A 185 3.74 -1.92 -14.28
N ARG A 186 4.96 -1.51 -13.90
CA ARG A 186 6.17 -2.25 -14.25
C ARG A 186 6.42 -3.37 -13.25
N PHE A 187 5.95 -4.57 -13.57
CA PHE A 187 6.34 -5.77 -12.84
C PHE A 187 7.80 -6.11 -13.12
N TYR A 188 8.60 -6.31 -12.07
CA TYR A 188 10.01 -6.72 -12.19
C TYR A 188 10.29 -8.08 -11.53
N ASN A 189 9.33 -8.59 -10.76
CA ASN A 189 9.33 -9.96 -10.29
C ASN A 189 7.86 -10.37 -10.08
N CYS A 190 7.37 -11.36 -10.81
CA CYS A 190 5.98 -11.79 -10.74
C CYS A 190 5.88 -13.28 -11.04
N SER A 191 4.94 -13.95 -10.37
CA SER A 191 4.52 -15.31 -10.71
C SER A 191 3.00 -15.42 -10.63
N VAL A 192 2.40 -15.91 -11.71
CA VAL A 192 1.00 -16.34 -11.77
C VAL A 192 0.99 -17.82 -12.15
N PRO A 193 1.00 -18.74 -11.18
CA PRO A 193 1.02 -20.18 -11.47
C PRO A 193 -0.19 -20.63 -12.28
N THR A 194 -0.05 -21.72 -13.04
CA THR A 194 -1.08 -22.24 -13.97
C THR A 194 -2.45 -22.39 -13.32
N VAL A 195 -2.50 -22.79 -12.04
CA VAL A 195 -3.75 -22.97 -11.31
C VAL A 195 -4.55 -21.68 -11.15
N PHE A 196 -3.94 -20.50 -11.30
CA PHE A 196 -4.59 -19.18 -11.19
C PHE A 196 -4.91 -18.53 -12.54
N LEU A 197 -4.40 -19.06 -13.66
CA LEU A 197 -4.50 -18.41 -14.98
C LEU A 197 -5.93 -18.22 -15.47
N ALA A 198 -6.84 -19.13 -15.12
CA ALA A 198 -8.25 -19.03 -15.51
C ALA A 198 -8.93 -17.79 -14.90
N ASP A 199 -8.55 -17.41 -13.68
CA ASP A 199 -9.15 -16.27 -12.96
C ASP A 199 -8.38 -14.96 -13.22
N LEU A 200 -7.07 -15.06 -13.46
CA LEU A 200 -6.16 -13.92 -13.54
C LEU A 200 -5.41 -13.81 -14.89
N PRO A 201 -6.07 -13.96 -16.06
CA PRO A 201 -5.39 -13.91 -17.35
C PRO A 201 -4.75 -12.55 -17.62
N GLN A 202 -5.39 -11.46 -17.18
CA GLN A 202 -4.86 -10.10 -17.34
C GLN A 202 -3.61 -9.86 -16.48
N LEU A 203 -3.57 -10.39 -15.26
CA LEU A 203 -2.38 -10.27 -14.42
C LEU A 203 -1.20 -11.05 -15.01
N ALA A 204 -1.46 -12.24 -15.56
CA ALA A 204 -0.44 -13.03 -16.27
C ALA A 204 0.13 -12.25 -17.47
N GLN A 205 -0.72 -11.64 -18.30
CA GLN A 205 -0.29 -10.79 -19.42
C GLN A 205 0.59 -9.63 -18.96
N LEU A 206 0.20 -8.92 -17.90
CA LEU A 206 1.00 -7.83 -17.35
C LEU A 206 2.36 -8.32 -16.85
N CYS A 207 2.42 -9.51 -16.23
CA CYS A 207 3.67 -10.09 -15.74
C CYS A 207 4.64 -10.50 -16.86
N GLU A 208 4.11 -10.80 -18.05
CA GLU A 208 4.90 -10.99 -19.28
C GLU A 208 5.30 -9.67 -19.95
N GLY A 209 4.90 -8.52 -19.39
CA GLY A 209 5.17 -7.19 -19.94
C GLY A 209 4.23 -6.81 -21.09
N SER A 210 3.12 -7.54 -21.28
CA SER A 210 2.10 -7.20 -22.27
C SER A 210 1.14 -6.16 -21.72
N LYS A 211 0.81 -5.16 -22.54
CA LYS A 211 -0.19 -4.14 -22.22
C LYS A 211 -1.57 -4.58 -22.73
N PRO A 212 -2.52 -4.92 -21.84
CA PRO A 212 -3.85 -5.31 -22.28
C PRO A 212 -4.60 -4.11 -22.88
N GLN A 213 -5.53 -4.40 -23.80
CA GLN A 213 -6.37 -3.37 -24.41
C GLN A 213 -7.33 -2.77 -23.39
N LEU A 214 -7.46 -1.45 -23.40
CA LEU A 214 -8.34 -0.71 -22.51
C LEU A 214 -9.66 -0.37 -23.21
N THR A 215 -10.77 -0.46 -22.48
CA THR A 215 -12.10 -0.05 -22.95
C THR A 215 -12.45 1.40 -22.58
N SER A 216 -11.69 1.99 -21.65
CA SER A 216 -11.82 3.38 -21.19
C SER A 216 -10.46 3.91 -20.72
N ASP A 217 -10.38 5.22 -20.50
CA ASP A 217 -9.17 5.88 -20.00
C ASP A 217 -9.01 5.82 -18.47
N LYS A 218 -10.05 5.41 -17.76
CA LYS A 218 -10.11 5.33 -16.30
C LYS A 218 -11.14 4.33 -15.81
N SER A 219 -11.02 3.91 -14.55
CA SER A 219 -11.89 2.90 -13.93
C SER A 219 -12.02 3.09 -12.41
N VAL A 220 -13.17 2.75 -11.85
CA VAL A 220 -13.44 2.77 -10.41
C VAL A 220 -13.92 1.40 -9.96
N GLU A 221 -13.35 0.88 -8.89
CA GLU A 221 -13.78 -0.37 -8.26
C GLU A 221 -13.94 -0.19 -6.75
N GLN A 222 -14.96 -0.84 -6.18
CA GLN A 222 -15.10 -0.97 -4.73
C GLN A 222 -14.37 -2.24 -4.29
N LEU A 223 -13.51 -2.11 -3.28
CA LEU A 223 -12.77 -3.18 -2.66
C LEU A 223 -13.18 -3.29 -1.19
N PHE A 224 -13.25 -4.52 -0.68
CA PHE A 224 -13.62 -4.79 0.70
C PHE A 224 -12.54 -5.64 1.35
N SER A 225 -12.00 -5.17 2.47
CA SER A 225 -11.04 -5.94 3.24
C SER A 225 -11.67 -7.20 3.84
N THR A 226 -10.86 -8.07 4.42
CA THR A 226 -11.34 -9.27 5.13
C THR A 226 -12.30 -9.00 6.27
N GLN A 227 -12.21 -7.82 6.92
CA GLN A 227 -13.13 -7.39 7.97
C GLN A 227 -14.25 -6.46 7.46
N GLY A 228 -14.39 -6.32 6.13
CA GLY A 228 -15.48 -5.56 5.51
C GLY A 228 -15.27 -4.04 5.43
N GLU A 229 -14.08 -3.54 5.74
CA GLU A 229 -13.73 -2.13 5.53
C GLU A 229 -13.77 -1.81 4.03
N LYS A 230 -14.43 -0.70 3.68
CA LYS A 230 -14.63 -0.32 2.28
C LYS A 230 -13.50 0.59 1.81
N PHE A 231 -12.87 0.18 0.72
CA PHE A 231 -11.96 1.00 -0.06
C PHE A 231 -12.52 1.23 -1.47
N VAL A 232 -12.19 2.36 -2.08
CA VAL A 232 -12.53 2.66 -3.47
C VAL A 232 -11.25 2.93 -4.23
N SER A 233 -10.97 2.10 -5.23
CA SER A 233 -9.83 2.23 -6.12
C SER A 233 -10.23 3.08 -7.33
N PHE A 234 -9.63 4.25 -7.47
CA PHE A 234 -9.70 5.09 -8.65
C PHE A 234 -8.40 4.94 -9.44
N VAL A 235 -8.49 4.51 -10.70
CA VAL A 235 -7.30 4.38 -11.57
C VAL A 235 -7.51 5.06 -12.90
N LYS A 236 -6.45 5.67 -13.40
CA LYS A 236 -6.35 6.20 -14.76
C LYS A 236 -5.24 5.51 -15.54
N SER A 237 -5.39 5.46 -16.86
CA SER A 237 -4.31 5.18 -17.79
C SER A 237 -3.64 6.47 -18.27
N GLU A 238 -2.62 6.34 -19.11
CA GLU A 238 -1.98 7.48 -19.76
C GLU A 238 -2.91 8.28 -20.69
N HIS A 239 -4.06 7.71 -21.07
CA HIS A 239 -5.01 8.34 -21.98
C HIS A 239 -5.96 9.33 -21.28
N PHE A 240 -6.10 9.26 -19.96
CA PHE A 240 -6.83 10.28 -19.20
C PHE A 240 -5.86 11.42 -18.87
N VAL A 241 -5.81 12.45 -19.71
CA VAL A 241 -4.78 13.49 -19.64
C VAL A 241 -5.21 14.66 -18.75
N ASP A 242 -5.52 14.36 -17.48
CA ASP A 242 -5.86 15.37 -16.47
C ASP A 242 -5.30 14.99 -15.08
N ASP A 243 -5.29 15.96 -14.17
CA ASP A 243 -4.95 15.81 -12.76
C ASP A 243 -6.00 14.92 -12.10
N ILE A 244 -5.62 13.70 -11.71
CA ILE A 244 -6.54 12.69 -11.17
C ILE A 244 -7.33 13.22 -9.97
N TYR A 245 -6.72 14.07 -9.15
CA TYR A 245 -7.36 14.67 -7.97
C TYR A 245 -8.40 15.69 -8.39
N THR A 246 -8.01 16.68 -9.20
CA THR A 246 -8.84 17.83 -9.58
C THR A 246 -9.92 17.47 -10.58
N GLY A 247 -9.52 16.90 -11.72
CA GLY A 247 -10.38 16.65 -12.87
C GLY A 247 -11.29 15.44 -12.71
N TRP A 248 -11.12 14.65 -11.64
CA TRP A 248 -11.91 13.45 -11.45
C TRP A 248 -12.28 13.14 -10.00
N VAL A 249 -11.33 12.80 -9.12
CA VAL A 249 -11.66 12.24 -7.80
C VAL A 249 -12.41 13.24 -6.91
N ALA A 250 -12.00 14.50 -6.86
CA ALA A 250 -12.72 15.54 -6.13
C ALA A 250 -14.17 15.69 -6.61
N GLN A 251 -14.39 15.61 -7.93
CA GLN A 251 -15.71 15.77 -8.52
C GLN A 251 -16.61 14.55 -8.27
N VAL A 252 -16.06 13.33 -8.36
CA VAL A 252 -16.84 12.10 -8.12
C VAL A 252 -17.17 11.92 -6.64
N LEU A 253 -16.26 12.29 -5.75
CA LEU A 253 -16.50 12.23 -4.31
C LEU A 253 -17.33 13.40 -3.79
N ASP A 254 -17.62 14.39 -4.65
CA ASP A 254 -18.29 15.64 -4.28
C ASP A 254 -17.61 16.34 -3.08
N ALA A 255 -16.28 16.34 -3.02
CA ALA A 255 -15.52 16.84 -1.87
C ALA A 255 -14.34 17.73 -2.28
N ASP A 256 -14.17 18.85 -1.59
CA ASP A 256 -12.95 19.64 -1.66
C ASP A 256 -11.78 18.84 -1.08
N LEU A 257 -10.69 18.68 -1.82
CA LEU A 257 -9.54 17.87 -1.40
C LEU A 257 -8.34 18.72 -0.99
N LEU A 258 -7.75 18.40 0.15
CA LEU A 258 -6.41 18.83 0.56
C LEU A 258 -5.43 17.74 0.12
N VAL A 259 -4.48 18.07 -0.74
CA VAL A 259 -3.63 17.07 -1.41
C VAL A 259 -2.16 17.28 -1.05
N GLU A 260 -1.54 16.23 -0.54
CA GLU A 260 -0.09 16.10 -0.38
C GLU A 260 0.45 15.30 -1.55
N THR A 261 1.41 15.88 -2.27
CA THR A 261 2.26 15.16 -3.21
C THR A 261 3.63 15.82 -3.23
N TRP A 262 4.61 15.14 -3.83
CA TRP A 262 5.95 15.67 -3.96
C TRP A 262 5.96 17.00 -4.73
N GLN A 263 6.30 18.07 -4.02
CA GLN A 263 6.28 19.43 -4.54
C GLN A 263 7.71 19.95 -4.75
N ARG A 264 8.26 19.56 -5.90
CA ARG A 264 9.53 20.10 -6.38
C ARG A 264 9.28 21.48 -6.95
N GLN A 265 9.84 22.49 -6.29
CA GLN A 265 9.67 23.91 -6.61
C GLN A 265 9.65 24.16 -8.14
N GLY A 266 8.51 24.61 -8.65
CA GLY A 266 8.33 25.03 -10.04
C GLY A 266 7.80 23.94 -10.99
N HIS A 267 7.60 22.71 -10.50
CA HIS A 267 7.04 21.60 -11.28
C HIS A 267 5.64 21.21 -10.84
N GLU A 268 5.22 21.62 -9.64
CA GLU A 268 3.91 21.30 -9.12
C GLU A 268 2.80 22.05 -9.87
N LEU A 269 1.66 21.39 -10.02
CA LEU A 269 0.41 22.07 -10.41
C LEU A 269 -0.04 22.93 -9.24
N PRO A 270 -0.56 24.15 -9.48
CA PRO A 270 -1.10 24.98 -8.41
C PRO A 270 -2.37 24.37 -7.81
N SER A 271 -2.78 24.87 -6.63
CA SER A 271 -4.14 24.65 -6.15
C SER A 271 -5.14 25.06 -7.23
N ASN A 272 -6.18 24.25 -7.43
CA ASN A 272 -7.18 24.48 -8.47
C ASN A 272 -8.54 24.71 -7.83
N CYS A 273 -9.12 25.87 -8.13
CA CYS A 273 -10.38 26.37 -7.60
C CYS A 273 -11.36 26.71 -8.72
N SER A 274 -11.14 26.14 -9.90
CA SER A 274 -11.87 26.47 -11.14
C SER A 274 -13.01 25.51 -11.44
N LEU A 275 -13.01 24.33 -10.80
CA LEU A 275 -14.07 23.32 -10.91
C LEU A 275 -14.98 23.36 -9.67
N PRO A 276 -16.20 22.76 -9.73
CA PRO A 276 -17.15 22.77 -8.62
C PRO A 276 -16.58 22.28 -7.29
N LYS A 277 -15.73 21.24 -7.32
CA LYS A 277 -14.94 20.81 -6.16
C LYS A 277 -13.47 21.16 -6.35
N HIS A 278 -12.87 21.68 -5.30
CA HIS A 278 -11.54 22.26 -5.34
C HIS A 278 -10.47 21.26 -4.93
N THR A 279 -9.24 21.52 -5.34
CA THR A 279 -8.08 20.71 -4.95
C THR A 279 -6.93 21.63 -4.53
N MET A 280 -6.64 21.64 -3.24
CA MET A 280 -5.69 22.55 -2.59
C MET A 280 -4.41 21.82 -2.18
N ASN A 281 -3.25 22.37 -2.51
CA ASN A 281 -1.97 21.77 -2.15
C ASN A 281 -1.64 21.97 -0.67
N ILE A 282 -1.48 20.87 0.06
CA ILE A 282 -0.80 20.85 1.35
C ILE A 282 0.65 21.25 1.10
N LYS A 283 1.21 22.08 1.97
CA LYS A 283 2.60 22.56 1.86
C LYS A 283 3.43 22.22 3.08
N ARG A 284 2.79 22.01 4.23
CA ARG A 284 3.47 21.64 5.47
C ARG A 284 2.65 20.61 6.25
N ILE A 285 3.36 19.63 6.78
CA ILE A 285 2.79 18.50 7.51
C ILE A 285 3.33 18.51 8.94
N ARG A 286 2.45 18.28 9.92
CA ARG A 286 2.77 18.12 11.34
C ARG A 286 2.25 16.78 11.85
N LEU A 287 3.13 15.80 11.97
CA LEU A 287 2.82 14.53 12.62
C LEU A 287 2.94 14.64 14.16
N PRO A 288 2.30 13.74 14.93
CA PRO A 288 2.47 13.69 16.38
C PRO A 288 3.94 13.61 16.83
N GLY A 289 4.21 14.09 18.04
CA GLY A 289 5.59 14.26 18.54
C GLY A 289 6.29 15.48 17.92
N SER A 290 5.53 16.46 17.43
CA SER A 290 6.02 17.71 16.82
C SER A 290 6.91 17.53 15.61
N VAL A 291 6.74 16.43 14.87
CA VAL A 291 7.47 16.19 13.62
C VAL A 291 6.88 17.09 12.53
N LEU A 292 7.62 18.12 12.14
CA LEU A 292 7.18 19.16 11.21
C LEU A 292 8.09 19.21 9.98
N PHE A 293 7.53 19.14 8.77
CA PHE A 293 8.32 19.23 7.54
C PHE A 293 7.52 19.79 6.36
N TRP A 294 8.24 20.28 5.36
CA TRP A 294 7.68 20.79 4.11
C TRP A 294 7.39 19.65 3.13
N SER A 295 6.32 19.76 2.36
CA SER A 295 5.95 18.83 1.28
C SER A 295 7.03 18.69 0.19
N HIS A 296 7.97 19.63 0.13
CA HIS A 296 9.17 19.52 -0.70
C HIS A 296 10.01 18.27 -0.37
N TYR A 297 10.05 17.90 0.92
CA TYR A 297 10.77 16.74 1.44
C TYR A 297 9.88 15.50 1.51
N ASP A 298 8.71 15.49 0.88
CA ASP A 298 7.77 14.38 0.97
C ASP A 298 7.47 13.77 -0.41
N HIS A 299 7.65 12.46 -0.52
CA HIS A 299 7.34 11.63 -1.68
C HIS A 299 6.01 10.87 -1.51
N SER A 300 5.35 10.92 -0.37
CA SER A 300 3.99 10.41 -0.21
C SER A 300 3.05 11.09 -1.19
N LYS A 301 1.97 10.40 -1.52
CA LYS A 301 0.86 10.97 -2.26
C LYS A 301 -0.41 10.56 -1.54
N TRP A 302 -1.11 11.53 -0.99
CA TRP A 302 -2.37 11.31 -0.30
C TRP A 302 -3.22 12.57 -0.35
N CYS A 303 -4.51 12.40 -0.14
CA CYS A 303 -5.43 13.51 0.02
C CYS A 303 -6.46 13.22 1.11
N VAL A 304 -7.03 14.28 1.65
CA VAL A 304 -8.16 14.22 2.58
C VAL A 304 -9.22 15.24 2.19
N SER A 305 -10.48 14.94 2.51
CA SER A 305 -11.52 15.96 2.40
C SER A 305 -11.25 17.14 3.34
N ARG A 306 -11.49 18.36 2.84
CA ARG A 306 -11.36 19.60 3.60
C ARG A 306 -12.44 19.68 4.67
N ALA A 307 -13.68 19.40 4.28
CA ALA A 307 -14.83 19.36 5.17
C ALA A 307 -14.79 18.08 6.01
N TYR A 308 -15.14 18.21 7.29
CA TYR A 308 -14.99 17.13 8.28
C TYR A 308 -16.06 16.05 8.15
N GLU A 309 -17.21 16.42 7.58
CA GLU A 309 -18.37 15.57 7.32
C GLU A 309 -18.15 14.56 6.19
N ASP A 310 -17.31 14.88 5.20
CA ASP A 310 -17.06 14.02 4.03
C ASP A 310 -16.22 12.77 4.39
N GLN A 311 -15.34 12.90 5.39
CA GLN A 311 -14.49 11.83 5.95
C GLN A 311 -13.70 11.00 4.93
N VAL A 312 -13.22 11.61 3.84
CA VAL A 312 -12.46 10.92 2.80
C VAL A 312 -10.97 11.00 3.09
N THR A 313 -10.26 9.87 2.96
CA THR A 313 -8.80 9.85 2.80
C THR A 313 -8.41 8.96 1.63
N CYS A 314 -7.55 9.42 0.74
CA CYS A 314 -6.98 8.58 -0.30
C CYS A 314 -5.47 8.54 -0.23
N LEU A 315 -4.87 7.38 -0.52
CA LEU A 315 -3.44 7.21 -0.74
C LEU A 315 -3.23 6.79 -2.19
N GLY A 316 -2.21 7.33 -2.85
CA GLY A 316 -2.07 7.12 -4.29
C GLY A 316 -0.65 7.10 -4.79
N ASP A 317 -0.58 7.09 -6.13
CA ASP A 317 0.68 6.96 -6.82
C ASP A 317 1.17 8.28 -7.45
N LEU A 318 0.26 9.14 -7.89
CA LEU A 318 0.56 10.26 -8.80
C LEU A 318 0.84 11.55 -8.05
N ASN A 319 1.95 12.22 -8.40
CA ASN A 319 2.17 13.60 -7.99
C ASN A 319 1.25 14.55 -8.77
N ARG A 320 0.97 15.72 -8.20
CA ARG A 320 0.36 16.84 -8.94
C ARG A 320 1.45 17.59 -9.71
N GLU A 321 1.94 17.01 -10.81
CA GLU A 321 2.91 17.62 -11.74
C GLU A 321 2.49 17.37 -13.20
N LYS A 322 2.81 18.30 -14.12
CA LYS A 322 2.44 18.19 -15.56
C LYS A 322 2.88 16.87 -16.20
N ALA A 323 4.07 16.37 -15.84
CA ALA A 323 4.61 15.13 -16.39
C ALA A 323 3.80 13.88 -15.97
N GLN A 324 3.03 13.94 -14.88
CA GLN A 324 2.20 12.82 -14.41
C GLN A 324 0.81 12.79 -15.08
N LEU A 325 0.42 13.83 -15.82
CA LEU A 325 -0.86 13.86 -16.56
C LEU A 325 -0.93 12.75 -17.61
N TRP A 326 0.22 12.38 -18.18
CA TRP A 326 0.36 11.38 -19.25
C TRP A 326 0.79 10.00 -18.73
N ARG A 327 0.53 9.69 -17.47
CA ARG A 327 0.93 8.43 -16.84
C ARG A 327 -0.25 7.75 -16.19
N GLY A 328 -0.27 6.42 -16.29
CA GLY A 328 -1.17 5.60 -15.48
C GLY A 328 -0.81 5.66 -13.99
N GLY A 329 -1.80 5.49 -13.14
CA GLY A 329 -1.67 5.53 -11.68
C GLY A 329 -3.04 5.64 -11.03
N GLY A 330 -3.10 5.57 -9.71
CA GLY A 330 -4.36 5.58 -9.00
C GLY A 330 -4.32 6.09 -7.57
N LEU A 331 -5.49 6.00 -6.94
CA LEU A 331 -5.80 6.37 -5.57
C LEU A 331 -6.66 5.26 -4.95
N VAL A 332 -6.30 4.81 -3.76
CA VAL A 332 -7.13 3.96 -2.91
C VAL A 332 -7.71 4.84 -1.81
N CYS A 333 -9.01 5.10 -1.89
CA CYS A 333 -9.76 5.95 -0.97
C CYS A 333 -10.46 5.12 0.10
N SER A 334 -10.40 5.59 1.35
CA SER A 334 -11.11 5.07 2.51
C SER A 334 -12.07 6.13 3.04
N PHE A 335 -13.16 5.65 3.62
CA PHE A 335 -14.16 6.44 4.33
C PHE A 335 -14.12 6.15 5.85
N ASN A 336 -13.05 5.49 6.30
CA ASN A 336 -12.88 5.13 7.69
C ASN A 336 -12.60 6.40 8.53
N PRO A 337 -13.42 6.71 9.55
CA PRO A 337 -13.25 7.91 10.37
C PRO A 337 -11.90 7.97 11.11
N VAL A 338 -11.31 6.81 11.46
CA VAL A 338 -10.00 6.70 12.11
C VAL A 338 -8.90 7.15 11.16
N ILE A 339 -8.90 6.62 9.92
CA ILE A 339 -7.93 7.01 8.90
C ILE A 339 -8.09 8.50 8.58
N TYR A 340 -9.33 8.95 8.37
CA TYR A 340 -9.62 10.36 8.11
C TYR A 340 -9.10 11.28 9.20
N LYS A 341 -9.44 11.00 10.47
CA LYS A 341 -8.96 11.80 11.59
C LYS A 341 -7.44 11.84 11.64
N ALA A 342 -6.78 10.69 11.46
CA ALA A 342 -5.33 10.60 11.51
C ALA A 342 -4.65 11.45 10.42
N PHE A 343 -5.14 11.44 9.18
CA PHE A 343 -4.55 12.25 8.11
C PHE A 343 -4.98 13.72 8.18
N ARG A 344 -6.24 14.00 8.53
CA ARG A 344 -6.74 15.38 8.60
C ARG A 344 -6.03 16.21 9.65
N GLN A 345 -5.62 15.59 10.75
CA GLN A 345 -4.86 16.23 11.84
C GLN A 345 -3.42 16.58 11.47
N VAL A 346 -2.83 15.93 10.45
CA VAL A 346 -1.43 16.19 10.08
C VAL A 346 -1.28 17.33 9.07
N VAL A 347 -2.39 17.82 8.51
CA VAL A 347 -2.39 19.01 7.65
C VAL A 347 -2.11 20.25 8.49
N ASP A 348 -0.90 20.79 8.39
CA ASP A 348 -0.49 21.98 9.15
C ASP A 348 -0.69 23.27 8.36
N TRP A 349 -0.33 23.27 7.07
CA TRP A 349 -0.56 24.42 6.18
C TRP A 349 -0.78 23.97 4.74
N TYR A 350 -1.67 24.66 4.04
CA TYR A 350 -2.01 24.42 2.64
C TYR A 350 -2.31 25.76 1.92
N ILE A 351 -2.17 25.76 0.60
CA ILE A 351 -2.56 26.89 -0.25
C ILE A 351 -4.02 26.74 -0.63
N GLY A 352 -4.87 27.59 -0.06
CA GLY A 352 -6.29 27.64 -0.36
C GLY A 352 -6.60 28.24 -1.72
N CYS A 353 -7.89 28.22 -2.02
CA CYS A 353 -8.55 29.30 -2.75
C CYS A 353 -8.68 30.49 -1.79
#